data_AF-A0A537RAD5-F1
#
_entry.id   AF-A0A537RAD5-F1
#
_cell.length_a   1.000
_cell.length_b   1.000
_cell.length_c   1.000
_cell.angle_alpha   90.00
_cell.angle_beta   90.00
_cell.angle_gamma   90.00
#
_symmetry.space_group_name_H-M   'P 1'
#
loop_
_entity.id
_entity.type
_entity.pdbx_description
1 polymer ?
#
loop_
_entity_poly.entity_id
_entity_poly.type
_entity_poly.pdbx_seq_one_letter_code
_entity_poly.pdbx_strand_id
1 'polypeptide(L)'
;MPHRSGYRARCARPCRQGAELQGDRAAAGRTRRLFDRGGTVCAGRRGRAQSVCASADRGIARARRRAFEGVPPRQCERRGRDQGCTIAHRHRQLAGRGSLRVAQIATWPGTCRQGKVSHRASTRGGRPVAAGTIYQRPRVAPRPGETVVTSTCGHNCGGRCVVNAHVVDGRITRISSDPAKWVPELPPLQACARGFGQIERVYHPDRLQHPLRRTGPRGSGQFERISWDEALDVVAREMLRVRTRYGNASILDASRSGSLSALHGRTAAQRFLYMFGGCTELWSNMSAEAEIFSVRMTFGAKAVYKSAGREPTDYVNSKLILMWGWSPGDGTFGTGTYQYLRLAKKRGVRIVSIDPRRTRSSAVLADEHVFIQPSTDAAALIAMAYVIASEGLHAAPEGASYRSYLNGLSDGVKKTPEWAAQITGMPAETIRRLAIEFATTKPAALQCGYAPGRTAYGEQFHRAAYALAAMTGNVGIKGGNSGVSNGATGRTGIKSLPAGANPIDARVSSPMLADLLARGKGGGYPADI
;
A
#
# COMPACT_ATOMS: atom_id res chain seq x y z
N MET A 1 -27.01 22.42 -56.65
CA MET A 1 -25.55 22.60 -56.80
C MET A 1 -24.98 23.05 -55.44
N PRO A 2 -23.79 22.57 -55.02
CA PRO A 2 -23.59 21.53 -53.97
C PRO A 2 -23.01 22.08 -52.64
N HIS A 3 -22.78 21.38 -51.49
CA HIS A 3 -22.34 20.01 -51.19
C HIS A 3 -22.72 19.56 -49.74
N ARG A 4 -22.90 18.23 -49.54
CA ARG A 4 -23.18 17.45 -48.30
C ARG A 4 -21.87 16.98 -47.60
N SER A 5 -21.79 16.65 -46.30
CA SER A 5 -22.22 15.40 -45.61
C SER A 5 -21.64 15.39 -44.16
N GLY A 6 -22.12 14.70 -43.10
CA GLY A 6 -23.23 13.77 -42.86
C GLY A 6 -22.77 12.38 -42.41
N TYR A 7 -22.86 12.03 -41.11
CA TYR A 7 -22.89 10.63 -40.62
C TYR A 7 -23.75 10.50 -39.34
N ARG A 8 -24.74 9.58 -39.37
CA ARG A 8 -25.53 9.07 -38.23
C ARG A 8 -25.58 7.54 -38.34
N ALA A 9 -25.36 6.85 -37.22
CA ALA A 9 -25.48 5.39 -37.10
C ALA A 9 -26.86 5.01 -36.52
N ARG A 10 -27.44 3.88 -36.96
CA ARG A 10 -28.60 3.21 -36.36
C ARG A 10 -28.30 1.73 -36.11
N CYS A 11 -28.90 1.23 -35.03
CA CYS A 11 -28.87 -0.13 -34.50
C CYS A 11 -29.55 -1.19 -35.37
N ALA A 12 -29.16 -2.47 -35.19
CA ALA A 12 -30.05 -3.63 -35.19
C ALA A 12 -29.37 -4.86 -34.52
N ARG A 13 -30.14 -5.66 -33.76
CA ARG A 13 -29.89 -7.08 -33.38
C ARG A 13 -30.95 -7.96 -34.11
N PRO A 14 -31.10 -9.28 -33.84
CA PRO A 14 -30.34 -10.45 -34.33
C PRO A 14 -31.27 -11.50 -35.02
N CYS A 15 -30.75 -12.54 -35.69
CA CYS A 15 -31.48 -13.83 -35.84
C CYS A 15 -30.60 -15.02 -36.29
N ARG A 16 -31.16 -16.22 -36.07
CA ARG A 16 -30.60 -17.60 -36.10
C ARG A 16 -30.64 -18.29 -37.48
N GLN A 17 -29.98 -19.47 -37.54
CA GLN A 17 -30.12 -20.63 -38.46
C GLN A 17 -29.63 -20.39 -39.90
N GLY A 18 -29.01 -21.30 -40.65
CA GLY A 18 -28.69 -22.73 -40.56
C GLY A 18 -28.43 -23.24 -42.00
N ALA A 19 -27.74 -24.39 -42.14
CA ALA A 19 -27.53 -25.21 -43.35
C ALA A 19 -26.51 -24.69 -44.40
N GLU A 20 -25.41 -25.42 -44.65
CA GLU A 20 -25.18 -26.36 -45.78
C GLU A 20 -24.53 -25.63 -46.97
N LEU A 21 -23.59 -26.13 -47.79
CA LEU A 21 -22.93 -27.41 -48.08
C LEU A 21 -21.62 -27.07 -48.84
N GLN A 22 -20.70 -28.03 -48.92
CA GLN A 22 -19.79 -28.40 -50.04
C GLN A 22 -19.20 -27.26 -50.91
N GLY A 23 -17.91 -27.18 -51.20
CA GLY A 23 -16.96 -28.25 -51.45
C GLY A 23 -15.99 -27.81 -52.56
N ASP A 24 -14.79 -28.39 -52.50
CA ASP A 24 -13.86 -28.64 -53.59
C ASP A 24 -13.13 -27.52 -54.37
N ARG A 25 -11.80 -27.58 -54.17
CA ARG A 25 -10.74 -27.80 -55.17
C ARG A 25 -10.02 -26.63 -55.88
N ALA A 26 -8.71 -26.91 -55.96
CA ALA A 26 -7.68 -26.53 -56.92
C ALA A 26 -7.05 -25.13 -56.75
N ALA A 27 -5.75 -24.95 -56.44
CA ALA A 27 -4.47 -25.54 -56.89
C ALA A 27 -3.73 -24.65 -57.91
N ALA A 28 -2.38 -24.75 -57.85
CA ALA A 28 -1.32 -24.12 -58.65
C ALA A 28 -1.00 -22.66 -58.27
N GLY A 29 0.23 -22.21 -58.08
CA GLY A 29 1.61 -22.72 -58.27
C GLY A 29 2.50 -21.44 -58.27
N ARG A 30 3.78 -21.40 -57.90
CA ARG A 30 4.91 -22.22 -58.34
C ARG A 30 6.19 -21.83 -57.53
N THR A 31 7.03 -22.84 -57.28
CA THR A 31 8.52 -22.88 -57.36
C THR A 31 9.38 -21.98 -56.45
N ARG A 32 10.55 -22.38 -55.90
CA ARG A 32 11.43 -23.57 -56.01
C ARG A 32 12.49 -23.49 -54.88
N ARG A 33 12.79 -24.64 -54.24
CA ARG A 33 14.10 -25.26 -53.87
C ARG A 33 15.19 -24.40 -53.17
N LEU A 34 16.07 -24.89 -52.29
CA LEU A 34 16.78 -26.17 -52.20
C LEU A 34 17.28 -26.40 -50.75
N PHE A 35 17.25 -27.69 -50.36
CA PHE A 35 18.19 -28.49 -49.55
C PHE A 35 18.55 -28.09 -48.11
N ASP A 36 18.30 -28.86 -47.05
CA ASP A 36 18.31 -30.32 -46.79
C ASP A 36 19.61 -30.83 -46.15
N ARG A 37 19.40 -31.68 -45.14
CA ARG A 37 20.21 -32.70 -44.45
C ARG A 37 20.00 -32.54 -42.94
N GLY A 38 19.24 -33.40 -42.27
CA GLY A 38 19.14 -34.86 -42.39
C GLY A 38 19.63 -35.43 -41.04
N GLY A 39 18.98 -36.35 -40.36
CA GLY A 39 17.97 -37.29 -40.81
C GLY A 39 17.10 -37.86 -39.71
N THR A 40 16.07 -38.50 -40.22
CA THR A 40 15.00 -39.33 -39.68
C THR A 40 15.49 -40.59 -38.97
N VAL A 41 14.66 -41.14 -38.07
CA VAL A 41 13.96 -42.45 -38.14
C VAL A 41 13.21 -42.59 -36.79
N CYS A 42 11.89 -42.41 -36.70
CA CYS A 42 10.76 -43.28 -37.03
C CYS A 42 10.43 -44.41 -36.02
N ALA A 43 9.11 -44.52 -35.78
CA ALA A 43 8.33 -45.57 -35.10
C ALA A 43 8.21 -45.46 -33.56
N GLY A 44 7.04 -45.66 -32.93
CA GLY A 44 5.74 -46.08 -33.43
C GLY A 44 4.62 -45.91 -32.40
N ARG A 45 3.39 -45.80 -32.95
CA ARG A 45 2.06 -46.21 -32.45
C ARG A 45 1.66 -46.05 -30.96
N ARG A 46 0.58 -45.26 -30.82
CA ARG A 46 -0.71 -45.52 -30.14
C ARG A 46 -0.71 -46.14 -28.73
N GLY A 47 -1.29 -45.39 -27.78
CA GLY A 47 -1.92 -45.96 -26.59
C GLY A 47 -2.43 -44.89 -25.63
N ARG A 48 -3.75 -44.74 -25.50
CA ARG A 48 -4.42 -43.98 -24.43
C ARG A 48 -4.21 -44.71 -23.09
N ALA A 49 -4.05 -43.98 -22.00
CA ALA A 49 -4.99 -43.94 -20.85
C ALA A 49 -4.31 -43.65 -19.50
N GLN A 50 -4.99 -42.77 -18.76
CA GLN A 50 -5.20 -42.76 -17.31
C GLN A 50 -4.17 -42.16 -16.32
N SER A 51 -4.80 -41.38 -15.45
CA SER A 51 -4.39 -40.67 -14.24
C SER A 51 -3.88 -41.55 -13.10
N VAL A 52 -3.00 -41.02 -12.24
CA VAL A 52 -3.00 -41.29 -10.78
C VAL A 52 -2.46 -40.07 -10.01
N CYS A 53 -3.24 -39.60 -9.03
CA CYS A 53 -2.81 -38.79 -7.88
C CYS A 53 -2.34 -39.71 -6.73
N ALA A 54 -1.30 -39.34 -5.98
CA ALA A 54 -1.06 -39.69 -4.56
C ALA A 54 0.29 -39.09 -4.13
N SER A 55 0.33 -38.08 -3.24
CA SER A 55 0.37 -38.17 -1.77
C SER A 55 1.78 -38.05 -1.20
N ALA A 56 2.06 -36.98 -0.45
CA ALA A 56 3.15 -36.97 0.52
C ALA A 56 2.79 -35.99 1.65
N ASP A 57 2.19 -36.55 2.70
CA ASP A 57 2.02 -35.91 3.99
C ASP A 57 2.30 -37.00 5.03
N ARG A 58 3.36 -36.82 5.83
CA ARG A 58 3.63 -37.40 7.17
C ARG A 58 5.12 -37.29 7.53
N GLY A 59 5.39 -36.74 8.73
CA GLY A 59 6.54 -37.19 9.53
C GLY A 59 7.30 -36.13 10.30
N ILE A 60 6.70 -35.54 11.34
CA ILE A 60 7.46 -35.03 12.50
C ILE A 60 7.29 -36.04 13.65
N ALA A 61 8.40 -36.24 14.37
CA ALA A 61 8.55 -36.84 15.71
C ALA A 61 9.13 -38.27 15.77
N ARG A 62 10.42 -38.36 16.10
CA ARG A 62 10.99 -39.15 17.21
C ARG A 62 12.53 -39.15 17.12
N ALA A 63 13.20 -38.57 18.12
CA ALA A 63 14.39 -39.17 18.77
C ALA A 63 14.98 -38.20 19.81
N ARG A 64 14.71 -38.47 21.08
CA ARG A 64 15.60 -38.13 22.21
C ARG A 64 16.06 -39.45 22.82
N ARG A 65 17.38 -39.65 22.91
CA ARG A 65 18.17 -40.22 24.03
C ARG A 65 19.34 -41.11 23.57
N ARG A 66 20.45 -40.95 24.33
CA ARG A 66 21.74 -41.68 24.37
C ARG A 66 22.77 -41.16 23.34
N ALA A 67 24.04 -40.88 23.69
CA ALA A 67 24.80 -41.07 24.92
C ALA A 67 25.92 -40.01 25.04
N PHE A 68 26.36 -39.78 26.28
CA PHE A 68 27.64 -39.17 26.64
C PHE A 68 28.80 -40.01 26.09
N GLU A 69 29.87 -39.36 25.61
CA GLU A 69 31.28 -39.73 25.87
C GLU A 69 32.25 -38.81 25.09
N GLY A 70 33.31 -38.36 25.75
CA GLY A 70 34.60 -38.05 25.10
C GLY A 70 34.91 -36.59 24.73
N VAL A 71 35.35 -35.79 25.69
CA VAL A 71 36.24 -34.63 25.44
C VAL A 71 37.66 -35.01 25.88
N PRO A 72 38.69 -34.80 25.03
CA PRO A 72 40.07 -34.64 25.49
C PRO A 72 40.50 -33.15 25.48
N PRO A 73 41.37 -32.73 26.41
CA PRO A 73 41.63 -31.31 26.69
C PRO A 73 42.73 -30.74 25.79
N ARG A 74 42.63 -29.44 25.47
CA ARG A 74 43.78 -28.63 25.05
C ARG A 74 44.18 -27.70 26.20
N GLN A 75 45.43 -27.84 26.61
CA GLN A 75 46.14 -27.04 27.59
C GLN A 75 46.16 -25.56 27.18
N CYS A 76 45.89 -24.67 28.14
CA CYS A 76 46.27 -23.27 28.05
C CYS A 76 46.89 -22.90 29.41
N GLU A 77 48.12 -22.40 29.34
CA GLU A 77 48.98 -22.14 30.49
C GLU A 77 48.45 -21.01 31.38
N ARG A 78 48.63 -21.20 32.69
CA ARG A 78 48.35 -20.22 33.74
C ARG A 78 49.51 -19.22 33.88
N ARG A 79 49.16 -17.95 33.99
CA ARG A 79 49.66 -16.99 35.00
C ARG A 79 48.43 -16.13 35.36
N GLY A 80 47.96 -15.93 36.58
CA GLY A 80 48.44 -16.16 37.93
C GLY A 80 47.95 -14.96 38.77
N ARG A 81 47.38 -15.25 39.96
CA ARG A 81 46.81 -14.37 41.02
C ARG A 81 45.30 -14.09 40.87
N ASP A 82 44.42 -14.80 41.58
CA ASP A 82 44.12 -14.81 43.04
C ASP A 82 43.72 -13.39 43.52
N GLN A 83 42.61 -13.12 44.22
CA GLN A 83 41.90 -13.87 45.27
C GLN A 83 40.40 -13.47 45.24
N GLY A 84 39.45 -14.41 45.29
CA GLY A 84 38.71 -14.82 46.51
C GLY A 84 37.20 -14.56 46.31
N CYS A 85 36.37 -15.52 45.90
CA CYS A 85 35.65 -16.53 46.72
C CYS A 85 35.01 -15.89 47.97
N THR A 86 33.70 -15.93 48.21
CA THR A 86 32.91 -17.16 48.40
C THR A 86 31.39 -16.98 48.24
N ILE A 87 30.78 -18.12 47.95
CA ILE A 87 29.38 -18.45 47.64
C ILE A 87 28.53 -18.56 48.93
N ALA A 88 27.22 -18.28 48.84
CA ALA A 88 26.21 -19.04 49.60
C ALA A 88 24.82 -19.02 48.93
N HIS A 89 24.39 -20.20 48.47
CA HIS A 89 23.01 -20.55 48.11
C HIS A 89 22.10 -20.64 49.36
N ARG A 90 20.81 -20.31 49.25
CA ARG A 90 19.69 -21.26 49.44
C ARG A 90 18.29 -20.66 49.28
N HIS A 91 17.41 -21.54 48.79
CA HIS A 91 15.96 -21.45 48.60
C HIS A 91 15.15 -21.20 49.88
N ARG A 92 13.98 -20.51 49.78
CA ARG A 92 12.62 -21.10 49.94
C ARG A 92 11.47 -20.08 49.83
N GLN A 93 10.51 -20.44 48.98
CA GLN A 93 9.04 -20.29 49.05
C GLN A 93 8.41 -19.88 50.40
N LEU A 94 7.50 -18.88 50.42
CA LEU A 94 6.01 -19.01 50.45
C LEU A 94 5.32 -17.67 50.82
N ALA A 95 4.02 -17.62 50.51
CA ALA A 95 3.13 -16.47 50.44
C ALA A 95 2.79 -15.78 51.77
N GLY A 96 2.38 -14.50 51.69
CA GLY A 96 1.72 -13.79 52.78
C GLY A 96 1.30 -12.37 52.38
N ARG A 97 -0.01 -12.11 52.36
CA ARG A 97 -0.62 -10.80 52.11
C ARG A 97 -0.23 -9.81 53.22
N GLY A 98 0.07 -8.57 52.86
CA GLY A 98 0.26 -7.47 53.81
C GLY A 98 0.42 -6.14 53.10
N SER A 99 -0.65 -5.33 53.15
CA SER A 99 -0.68 -3.93 52.73
C SER A 99 0.27 -3.09 53.57
N LEU A 100 1.19 -2.34 52.94
CA LEU A 100 1.92 -1.27 53.63
C LEU A 100 2.19 -0.07 52.71
N ARG A 101 1.95 1.09 53.30
CA ARG A 101 2.18 2.46 52.79
C ARG A 101 3.68 2.67 52.53
N VAL A 102 4.01 3.36 51.45
CA VAL A 102 5.38 3.82 51.18
C VAL A 102 5.50 5.29 51.59
N ALA A 103 6.29 5.51 52.64
CA ALA A 103 6.86 6.82 52.97
C ALA A 103 8.26 6.95 52.33
N GLN A 104 8.62 8.20 52.06
CA GLN A 104 9.78 8.66 51.31
C GLN A 104 11.12 8.30 51.97
N ILE A 105 12.14 8.08 51.14
CA ILE A 105 13.56 8.28 51.51
C ILE A 105 14.18 9.26 50.52
N ALA A 106 14.81 10.27 51.10
CA ALA A 106 15.45 11.40 50.47
C ALA A 106 16.85 11.07 49.93
N THR A 107 17.28 11.81 48.90
CA THR A 107 18.67 11.94 48.48
C THR A 107 19.07 13.42 48.49
N TRP A 108 20.30 13.69 48.95
CA TRP A 108 21.05 14.95 48.92
C TRP A 108 22.48 14.60 48.43
N PRO A 109 23.35 15.54 48.01
CA PRO A 109 23.15 16.70 47.13
C PRO A 109 24.27 16.80 46.05
N GLY A 110 24.07 17.57 44.98
CA GLY A 110 25.14 17.84 44.00
C GLY A 110 24.67 18.58 42.75
N THR A 111 24.88 19.88 42.74
CA THR A 111 24.33 20.91 41.84
C THR A 111 24.76 20.83 40.36
N CYS A 112 23.80 21.01 39.45
CA CYS A 112 24.04 21.67 38.16
C CYS A 112 22.87 22.63 37.85
N ARG A 113 23.20 23.91 37.62
CA ARG A 113 22.28 25.04 37.51
C ARG A 113 21.41 24.94 36.25
N GLN A 114 20.08 24.92 36.42
CA GLN A 114 19.14 25.30 35.35
C GLN A 114 18.58 26.69 35.65
N GLY A 115 18.86 27.64 34.75
CA GLY A 115 18.25 28.96 34.76
C GLY A 115 16.74 28.85 34.50
N LYS A 116 15.94 29.36 35.43
CA LYS A 116 14.50 29.54 35.26
C LYS A 116 14.26 30.71 34.31
N VAL A 117 13.79 30.45 33.09
CA VAL A 117 13.12 31.47 32.28
C VAL A 117 11.65 31.48 32.69
N SER A 118 11.24 32.51 33.41
CA SER A 118 9.84 32.76 33.76
C SER A 118 9.07 33.23 32.51
N HIS A 119 8.17 32.41 31.98
CA HIS A 119 7.20 32.89 31.01
C HIS A 119 6.12 33.71 31.72
N ARG A 120 6.27 35.04 31.71
CA ARG A 120 5.15 35.97 31.92
C ARG A 120 4.17 35.77 30.77
N ALA A 121 2.95 35.33 31.09
CA ALA A 121 1.84 35.32 30.17
C ALA A 121 1.49 36.76 29.79
N SER A 122 1.94 37.17 28.60
CA SER A 122 1.47 38.40 27.94
C SER A 122 0.07 38.15 27.42
N THR A 123 -0.94 38.62 28.13
CA THR A 123 -2.30 38.81 27.62
C THR A 123 -2.30 39.97 26.62
N ARG A 124 -1.80 39.73 25.41
CA ARG A 124 -2.16 40.55 24.24
C ARG A 124 -3.36 39.88 23.59
N GLY A 125 -4.47 40.60 23.54
CA GLY A 125 -5.73 40.19 22.92
C GLY A 125 -5.59 39.93 21.43
N GLY A 126 -5.03 38.78 21.07
CA GLY A 126 -5.20 38.21 19.74
C GLY A 126 -6.63 37.71 19.63
N ARG A 127 -7.44 38.35 18.78
CA ARG A 127 -8.69 37.76 18.28
C ARG A 127 -8.41 36.30 17.91
N PRO A 128 -9.22 35.32 18.33
CA PRO A 128 -9.12 33.98 17.77
C PRO A 128 -9.26 34.16 16.26
N VAL A 129 -8.21 33.78 15.50
CA VAL A 129 -8.30 33.71 14.05
C VAL A 129 -9.41 32.71 13.79
N ALA A 130 -10.60 33.20 13.42
CA ALA A 130 -11.70 32.37 13.00
C ALA A 130 -11.12 31.40 11.98
N ALA A 131 -11.34 30.09 12.18
CA ALA A 131 -10.88 29.07 11.25
C ALA A 131 -11.50 29.36 9.88
N GLY A 132 -10.80 30.17 9.09
CA GLY A 132 -11.24 30.59 7.78
C GLY A 132 -11.41 29.34 6.93
N THR A 133 -12.52 29.24 6.23
CA THR A 133 -12.68 28.19 5.22
C THR A 133 -11.64 28.47 4.13
N ILE A 134 -10.51 27.76 4.17
CA ILE A 134 -9.36 27.96 3.25
C ILE A 134 -9.76 27.65 1.80
N TYR A 135 -10.76 26.78 1.62
CA TYR A 135 -11.32 26.45 0.32
C TYR A 135 -12.84 26.49 0.40
N GLN A 136 -13.45 27.50 -0.23
CA GLN A 136 -14.89 27.55 -0.40
C GLN A 136 -15.25 26.77 -1.66
N ARG A 137 -16.14 25.78 -1.51
CA ARG A 137 -16.62 24.95 -2.61
C ARG A 137 -17.06 25.84 -3.79
N PRO A 138 -16.42 25.75 -4.97
CA PRO A 138 -16.90 26.46 -6.14
C PRO A 138 -18.22 25.85 -6.56
N ARG A 139 -19.30 26.63 -6.43
CA ARG A 139 -20.64 26.26 -6.90
C ARG A 139 -20.75 26.70 -8.35
N VAL A 140 -20.82 25.74 -9.26
CA VAL A 140 -21.08 26.04 -10.67
C VAL A 140 -22.54 26.47 -10.79
N ALA A 141 -22.78 27.65 -11.38
CA ALA A 141 -24.12 28.14 -11.59
C ALA A 141 -24.89 27.24 -12.58
N PRO A 142 -26.15 26.89 -12.28
CA PRO A 142 -26.98 26.13 -13.20
C PRO A 142 -27.37 26.96 -14.43
N ARG A 143 -27.59 26.29 -15.56
CA ARG A 143 -28.26 26.86 -16.74
C ARG A 143 -29.79 26.89 -16.52
N PRO A 144 -30.56 27.68 -17.29
CA PRO A 144 -32.02 27.59 -17.27
C PRO A 144 -32.50 26.15 -17.52
N GLY A 145 -33.42 25.66 -16.68
CA GLY A 145 -33.93 24.28 -16.74
C GLY A 145 -32.99 23.20 -16.18
N GLU A 146 -31.86 23.58 -15.58
CA GLU A 146 -30.86 22.67 -15.02
C GLU A 146 -30.76 22.84 -13.49
N THR A 147 -30.48 21.76 -12.78
CA THR A 147 -30.04 21.79 -11.38
C THR A 147 -28.62 21.27 -11.29
N VAL A 148 -27.74 21.97 -10.56
CA VAL A 148 -26.35 21.52 -10.34
C VAL A 148 -26.18 21.04 -8.89
N VAL A 149 -25.84 19.76 -8.73
CA VAL A 149 -25.58 19.14 -7.43
C VAL A 149 -24.09 18.84 -7.30
N THR A 150 -23.42 19.54 -6.39
CA THR A 150 -21.99 19.32 -6.13
C THR A 150 -21.77 18.19 -5.12
N SER A 151 -20.91 17.26 -5.48
CA SER A 151 -20.44 16.14 -4.65
C SER A 151 -18.91 15.99 -4.76
N THR A 152 -18.37 14.91 -4.21
CA THR A 152 -16.95 14.56 -4.28
C THR A 152 -16.76 13.19 -4.92
N CYS A 153 -15.71 13.02 -5.71
CA CYS A 153 -15.36 11.73 -6.30
C CYS A 153 -15.05 10.69 -5.20
N GLY A 154 -15.77 9.56 -5.24
CA GLY A 154 -15.69 8.49 -4.25
C GLY A 154 -14.52 7.51 -4.42
N HIS A 155 -13.72 7.65 -5.47
CA HIS A 155 -12.65 6.70 -5.81
C HIS A 155 -11.53 6.63 -4.75
N ASN A 156 -10.95 5.44 -4.59
CA ASN A 156 -9.80 5.17 -3.72
C ASN A 156 -8.47 5.65 -4.33
N CYS A 157 -8.36 6.96 -4.60
CA CYS A 157 -7.10 7.61 -4.99
C CYS A 157 -6.63 8.66 -3.98
N GLY A 158 -7.42 8.93 -2.94
CA GLY A 158 -7.16 9.97 -1.95
C GLY A 158 -7.52 11.40 -2.39
N GLY A 159 -7.81 11.64 -3.67
CA GLY A 159 -7.96 13.01 -4.20
C GLY A 159 -9.25 13.75 -3.84
N ARG A 160 -10.37 13.04 -3.63
CA ARG A 160 -11.69 13.63 -3.30
C ARG A 160 -12.09 14.81 -4.18
N CYS A 161 -11.77 14.73 -5.46
CA CYS A 161 -11.99 15.78 -6.43
C CYS A 161 -13.45 16.24 -6.45
N VAL A 162 -13.69 17.52 -6.70
CA VAL A 162 -15.04 18.07 -6.85
C VAL A 162 -15.66 17.53 -8.13
N VAL A 163 -16.90 17.05 -8.02
CA VAL A 163 -17.73 16.64 -9.15
C VAL A 163 -19.07 17.35 -9.05
N ASN A 164 -19.47 18.03 -10.12
CA ASN A 164 -20.74 18.75 -10.22
C ASN A 164 -21.64 17.95 -11.16
N ALA A 165 -22.71 17.36 -10.63
CA ALA A 165 -23.72 16.68 -11.42
C ALA A 165 -24.72 17.71 -11.96
N HIS A 166 -24.81 17.80 -13.28
CA HIS A 166 -25.75 18.64 -14.00
C HIS A 166 -27.00 17.82 -14.29
N VAL A 167 -28.14 18.22 -13.74
CA VAL A 167 -29.39 17.46 -13.74
C VAL A 167 -30.45 18.21 -14.53
N VAL A 168 -31.05 17.55 -15.52
CA VAL A 168 -32.19 18.04 -16.31
C VAL A 168 -33.22 16.90 -16.34
N ASP A 169 -34.49 17.22 -16.09
CA ASP A 169 -35.59 16.24 -16.06
C ASP A 169 -35.30 15.00 -15.19
N GLY A 170 -34.74 15.22 -14.00
CA GLY A 170 -34.39 14.15 -13.05
C GLY A 170 -33.21 13.26 -13.47
N ARG A 171 -32.50 13.58 -14.57
CA ARG A 171 -31.37 12.82 -15.07
C ARG A 171 -30.09 13.64 -15.07
N ILE A 172 -28.99 13.03 -14.65
CA ILE A 172 -27.65 13.57 -14.81
C ILE A 172 -27.33 13.56 -16.31
N THR A 173 -27.15 14.73 -16.90
CA THR A 173 -26.80 14.90 -18.32
C THR A 173 -25.30 15.09 -18.51
N ARG A 174 -24.62 15.61 -17.48
CA ARG A 174 -23.19 15.90 -17.52
C ARG A 174 -22.58 15.92 -16.12
N ILE A 175 -21.30 15.57 -16.02
CA ILE A 175 -20.49 15.84 -14.84
C ILE A 175 -19.44 16.89 -15.21
N SER A 176 -19.40 18.00 -14.47
CA SER A 176 -18.27 18.94 -14.51
C SER A 176 -17.45 18.86 -13.22
N SER A 177 -16.39 19.65 -13.13
CA SER A 177 -15.43 19.64 -12.03
C SER A 177 -15.26 21.05 -11.46
N ASP A 178 -14.38 21.20 -10.46
CA ASP A 178 -13.87 22.50 -10.02
C ASP A 178 -13.45 23.38 -11.22
N PRO A 179 -14.12 24.52 -11.46
CA PRO A 179 -13.85 25.41 -12.58
C PRO A 179 -12.67 26.36 -12.33
N ALA A 180 -12.14 26.43 -11.12
CA ALA A 180 -11.06 27.35 -10.80
C ALA A 180 -9.81 27.04 -11.62
N LYS A 181 -9.09 28.10 -12.01
CA LYS A 181 -7.80 27.98 -12.69
C LYS A 181 -6.76 27.50 -11.70
N TRP A 182 -5.84 26.67 -12.17
CA TRP A 182 -4.79 26.16 -11.32
C TRP A 182 -3.79 27.25 -10.95
N VAL A 183 -3.65 27.52 -9.65
CA VAL A 183 -2.58 28.33 -9.06
C VAL A 183 -1.92 27.55 -7.91
N PRO A 184 -0.60 27.66 -7.70
CA PRO A 184 0.11 26.84 -6.73
C PRO A 184 -0.37 27.02 -5.28
N GLU A 185 -0.83 28.22 -4.94
CA GLU A 185 -1.24 28.60 -3.57
C GLU A 185 -2.66 28.11 -3.24
N LEU A 186 -3.50 27.94 -4.26
CA LEU A 186 -4.89 27.48 -4.14
C LEU A 186 -5.23 26.53 -5.30
N PRO A 187 -4.74 25.28 -5.26
CA PRO A 187 -4.95 24.34 -6.35
C PRO A 187 -6.43 23.91 -6.43
N PRO A 188 -7.07 23.93 -7.61
CA PRO A 188 -8.43 23.43 -7.78
C PRO A 188 -8.46 21.92 -7.60
N LEU A 189 -9.57 21.41 -7.05
CA LEU A 189 -9.77 19.98 -6.80
C LEU A 189 -10.36 19.28 -8.04
N GLN A 190 -9.64 19.35 -9.15
CA GLN A 190 -10.14 18.89 -10.44
C GLN A 190 -10.26 17.36 -10.54
N ALA A 191 -11.39 16.89 -11.08
CA ALA A 191 -11.64 15.49 -11.35
C ALA A 191 -10.82 14.97 -12.54
N CYS A 192 -10.35 13.73 -12.45
CA CYS A 192 -9.80 13.00 -13.59
C CYS A 192 -10.91 12.28 -14.38
N ALA A 193 -10.53 11.56 -15.44
CA ALA A 193 -11.46 10.77 -16.26
C ALA A 193 -12.39 9.85 -15.43
N ARG A 194 -11.90 9.28 -14.33
CA ARG A 194 -12.71 8.43 -13.43
C ARG A 194 -13.77 9.19 -12.63
N GLY A 195 -13.55 10.48 -12.39
CA GLY A 195 -14.54 11.36 -11.75
C GLY A 195 -15.62 11.78 -12.74
N PHE A 196 -15.24 12.13 -13.98
CA PHE A 196 -16.19 12.42 -15.05
C PHE A 196 -17.02 11.20 -15.46
N GLY A 197 -16.39 10.03 -15.58
CA GLY A 197 -17.03 8.77 -15.96
C GLY A 197 -17.97 8.17 -14.90
N GLN A 198 -18.21 8.84 -13.76
CA GLN A 198 -19.22 8.37 -12.80
C GLN A 198 -20.63 8.28 -13.41
N ILE A 199 -20.93 9.15 -14.39
CA ILE A 199 -22.22 9.13 -15.09
C ILE A 199 -22.47 7.79 -15.80
N GLU A 200 -21.41 7.20 -16.39
CA GLU A 200 -21.49 5.89 -17.04
C GLU A 200 -21.84 4.80 -16.04
N ARG A 201 -21.28 4.85 -14.82
CA ARG A 201 -21.61 3.89 -13.76
C ARG A 201 -23.05 4.03 -13.26
N VAL A 202 -23.61 5.23 -13.23
CA VAL A 202 -25.00 5.47 -12.79
C VAL A 202 -26.00 4.87 -13.78
N TYR A 203 -25.71 4.95 -15.07
CA TYR A 203 -26.59 4.52 -16.17
C TYR A 203 -26.15 3.23 -16.88
N HIS A 204 -25.13 2.54 -16.37
CA HIS A 204 -24.64 1.31 -16.97
C HIS A 204 -25.77 0.26 -17.05
N PRO A 205 -25.94 -0.44 -18.18
CA PRO A 205 -26.99 -1.46 -18.31
C PRO A 205 -26.84 -2.59 -17.29
N ASP A 206 -25.60 -2.97 -16.94
CA ASP A 206 -25.33 -4.03 -15.96
C ASP A 206 -25.36 -3.55 -14.49
N ARG A 207 -25.80 -2.31 -14.23
CA ARG A 207 -25.89 -1.81 -12.86
C ARG A 207 -26.93 -2.62 -12.08
N LEU A 208 -26.56 -3.11 -10.89
CA LEU A 208 -27.51 -3.73 -9.96
C LEU A 208 -28.53 -2.69 -9.48
N GLN A 209 -29.79 -2.89 -9.89
CA GLN A 209 -30.92 -1.99 -9.57
C GLN A 209 -31.90 -2.59 -8.55
N HIS A 210 -31.89 -3.91 -8.39
CA HIS A 210 -32.83 -4.64 -7.54
C HIS A 210 -32.10 -5.70 -6.70
N PRO A 211 -32.65 -6.06 -5.54
CA PRO A 211 -32.22 -7.25 -4.82
C PRO A 211 -32.41 -8.51 -5.69
N LEU A 212 -31.45 -9.42 -5.60
CA LEU A 212 -31.43 -10.66 -6.38
C LEU A 212 -31.20 -11.85 -5.43
N ARG A 213 -32.00 -12.91 -5.57
CA ARG A 213 -31.83 -14.18 -4.87
C ARG A 213 -31.25 -15.21 -5.82
N ARG A 214 -30.23 -15.94 -5.37
CA ARG A 214 -29.63 -17.03 -6.16
C ARG A 214 -30.60 -18.21 -6.20
N THR A 215 -30.90 -18.70 -7.40
CA THR A 215 -31.79 -19.86 -7.63
C THR A 215 -31.05 -21.14 -8.00
N GLY A 216 -29.81 -21.03 -8.48
CA GLY A 216 -28.97 -22.18 -8.85
C GLY A 216 -27.75 -22.39 -7.93
N PRO A 217 -26.86 -23.32 -8.33
CA PRO A 217 -25.60 -23.55 -7.63
C PRO A 217 -24.73 -22.29 -7.52
N ARG A 218 -23.94 -22.16 -6.46
CA ARG A 218 -23.02 -21.01 -6.30
C ARG A 218 -22.05 -20.95 -7.49
N GLY A 219 -21.96 -19.78 -8.13
CA GLY A 219 -21.13 -19.58 -9.33
C GLY A 219 -21.87 -19.77 -10.66
N SER A 220 -23.13 -20.24 -10.66
CA SER A 220 -23.89 -20.45 -11.90
C SER A 220 -24.38 -19.17 -12.58
N GLY A 221 -24.37 -18.03 -11.88
CA GLY A 221 -24.94 -16.78 -12.38
C GLY A 221 -26.48 -16.76 -12.42
N GLN A 222 -27.16 -17.76 -11.86
CA GLN A 222 -28.63 -17.85 -11.87
C GLN A 222 -29.24 -17.11 -10.67
N PHE A 223 -30.03 -16.08 -10.98
CA PHE A 223 -30.71 -15.26 -9.99
C PHE A 223 -32.13 -14.94 -10.42
N GLU A 224 -33.00 -14.75 -9.43
CA GLU A 224 -34.32 -14.14 -9.59
C GLU A 224 -34.38 -12.82 -8.83
N ARG A 225 -35.24 -11.91 -9.28
CA ARG A 225 -35.51 -10.66 -8.57
C ARG A 225 -36.44 -10.92 -7.39
N ILE A 226 -36.13 -10.32 -6.25
CA ILE A 226 -36.98 -10.33 -5.05
C ILE A 226 -37.20 -8.90 -4.54
N SER A 227 -38.16 -8.71 -3.63
CA SER A 227 -38.39 -7.42 -2.99
C SER A 227 -37.28 -7.09 -1.97
N TRP A 228 -37.22 -5.83 -1.53
CA TRP A 228 -36.30 -5.45 -0.44
C TRP A 228 -36.68 -6.11 0.88
N ASP A 229 -37.96 -6.20 1.22
CA ASP A 229 -38.43 -6.82 2.46
C ASP A 229 -38.06 -8.30 2.49
N GLU A 230 -38.31 -9.04 1.40
CA GLU A 230 -37.91 -10.44 1.26
C GLU A 230 -36.39 -10.62 1.38
N ALA A 231 -35.61 -9.73 0.76
CA ALA A 231 -34.15 -9.80 0.81
C ALA A 231 -33.63 -9.59 2.23
N LEU A 232 -34.17 -8.61 2.94
CA LEU A 232 -33.79 -8.29 4.31
C LEU A 232 -34.20 -9.42 5.27
N ASP A 233 -35.39 -9.98 5.12
CA ASP A 233 -35.86 -11.12 5.93
C ASP A 233 -34.99 -12.37 5.72
N VAL A 234 -34.64 -12.67 4.46
CA VAL A 234 -33.74 -13.80 4.14
C VAL A 234 -32.37 -13.58 4.78
N VAL A 235 -31.77 -12.39 4.62
CA VAL A 235 -30.45 -12.08 5.19
C VAL A 235 -30.49 -12.13 6.72
N ALA A 236 -31.49 -11.51 7.36
CA ALA A 236 -31.64 -11.50 8.81
C ALA A 236 -31.79 -12.92 9.37
N ARG A 237 -32.65 -13.75 8.77
CA ARG A 237 -32.84 -15.15 9.17
C ARG A 237 -31.56 -15.96 9.03
N GLU A 238 -30.84 -15.83 7.92
CA GLU A 238 -29.58 -16.55 7.72
C GLU A 238 -28.47 -16.07 8.66
N MET A 239 -28.37 -14.76 8.92
CA MET A 239 -27.43 -14.21 9.89
C MET A 239 -27.71 -14.74 11.31
N LEU A 240 -28.98 -14.78 11.73
CA LEU A 240 -29.38 -15.37 13.01
C LEU A 240 -29.08 -16.87 13.05
N ARG A 241 -29.39 -17.63 12.00
CA ARG A 241 -29.07 -19.06 11.90
C ARG A 241 -27.57 -19.31 12.04
N VAL A 242 -26.74 -18.53 11.35
CA VAL A 242 -25.27 -18.65 11.41
C VAL A 242 -24.77 -18.33 12.83
N ARG A 243 -25.24 -17.23 13.41
CA ARG A 243 -24.88 -16.83 14.78
C ARG A 243 -25.26 -17.90 15.81
N THR A 244 -26.48 -18.42 15.76
CA THR A 244 -26.98 -19.42 16.71
C THR A 244 -26.26 -20.77 16.56
N ARG A 245 -25.96 -21.19 15.32
CA ARG A 245 -25.40 -22.52 15.06
C ARG A 245 -23.87 -22.57 15.14
N TYR A 246 -23.18 -21.51 14.74
CA TYR A 246 -21.72 -21.51 14.59
C TYR A 246 -21.01 -20.36 15.33
N GLY A 247 -21.76 -19.41 15.88
CA GLY A 247 -21.21 -18.23 16.53
C GLY A 247 -20.77 -17.13 15.54
N ASN A 248 -20.45 -15.96 16.08
CA ASN A 248 -20.14 -14.77 15.28
C ASN A 248 -18.79 -14.84 14.56
N ALA A 249 -17.87 -15.72 14.97
CA ALA A 249 -16.63 -15.98 14.24
C ALA A 249 -16.88 -16.54 12.83
N SER A 250 -18.04 -17.16 12.57
CA SER A 250 -18.40 -17.65 11.24
C SER A 250 -18.94 -16.58 10.29
N ILE A 251 -19.03 -15.32 10.74
CA ILE A 251 -19.40 -14.17 9.91
C ILE A 251 -18.14 -13.40 9.55
N LEU A 252 -17.82 -13.28 8.25
CA LEU A 252 -16.60 -12.62 7.77
C LEU A 252 -16.91 -11.22 7.21
N ASP A 253 -16.28 -10.17 7.75
CA ASP A 253 -16.20 -8.86 7.09
C ASP A 253 -15.06 -8.84 6.06
N ALA A 254 -15.42 -9.05 4.79
CA ALA A 254 -14.51 -8.89 3.65
C ALA A 254 -14.61 -7.51 2.97
N SER A 255 -15.27 -6.52 3.58
CA SER A 255 -15.42 -5.19 2.98
C SER A 255 -14.08 -4.44 2.90
N ARG A 256 -13.85 -3.77 1.76
CA ARG A 256 -12.60 -3.03 1.44
C ARG A 256 -12.91 -1.69 0.76
N SER A 257 -12.04 -1.23 -0.14
CA SER A 257 -12.02 0.14 -0.67
C SER A 257 -12.97 0.41 -1.84
N GLY A 258 -14.09 -0.33 -1.96
CA GLY A 258 -15.04 -0.17 -3.06
C GLY A 258 -15.80 1.16 -3.02
N SER A 259 -16.12 1.64 -1.80
CA SER A 259 -16.66 2.96 -1.51
C SER A 259 -15.95 3.51 -0.29
N LEU A 260 -15.38 4.70 -0.40
CA LEU A 260 -14.76 5.40 0.74
C LEU A 260 -15.62 6.56 1.25
N SER A 261 -16.92 6.53 0.99
CA SER A 261 -17.85 7.55 1.49
C SER A 261 -17.94 7.51 3.03
N ALA A 262 -18.22 8.65 3.66
CA ALA A 262 -18.25 8.76 5.12
C ALA A 262 -19.39 7.97 5.79
N LEU A 263 -20.56 7.88 5.11
CA LEU A 263 -21.77 7.24 5.62
C LEU A 263 -22.03 5.87 4.97
N HIS A 264 -21.77 5.73 3.67
CA HIS A 264 -21.98 4.48 2.91
C HIS A 264 -20.64 3.76 2.63
N GLY A 265 -19.77 3.74 3.65
CA GLY A 265 -18.46 3.10 3.59
C GLY A 265 -18.38 1.89 4.51
N ARG A 266 -17.21 1.22 4.50
CA ARG A 266 -16.90 0.05 5.33
C ARG A 266 -17.29 0.21 6.80
N THR A 267 -17.06 1.39 7.38
CA THR A 267 -17.29 1.61 8.81
C THR A 267 -18.76 1.44 9.24
N ALA A 268 -19.72 1.73 8.35
CA ALA A 268 -21.14 1.52 8.65
C ALA A 268 -21.48 0.02 8.72
N ALA A 269 -20.93 -0.79 7.79
CA ALA A 269 -21.09 -2.24 7.81
C ALA A 269 -20.42 -2.87 9.04
N GLN A 270 -19.20 -2.44 9.38
CA GLN A 270 -18.51 -2.89 10.59
C GLN A 270 -19.31 -2.55 11.85
N ARG A 271 -19.88 -1.34 11.94
CA ARG A 271 -20.73 -0.95 13.07
C ARG A 271 -21.89 -1.92 13.26
N PHE A 272 -22.60 -2.23 12.18
CA PHE A 272 -23.70 -3.20 12.22
C PHE A 272 -23.23 -4.58 12.72
N LEU A 273 -22.15 -5.11 12.14
CA LEU A 273 -21.61 -6.41 12.52
C LEU A 273 -21.13 -6.46 13.97
N TYR A 274 -20.49 -5.41 14.46
CA TYR A 274 -20.04 -5.33 15.86
C TYR A 274 -21.23 -5.29 16.82
N MET A 275 -22.29 -4.52 16.50
CA MET A 275 -23.53 -4.51 17.29
C MET A 275 -24.30 -5.83 17.21
N PHE A 276 -24.15 -6.58 16.12
CA PHE A 276 -24.70 -7.94 15.98
C PHE A 276 -23.94 -9.00 16.82
N GLY A 277 -22.87 -8.59 17.50
CA GLY A 277 -22.05 -9.42 18.39
C GLY A 277 -20.69 -9.80 17.80
N GLY A 278 -20.24 -9.11 16.75
CA GLY A 278 -18.90 -9.25 16.19
C GLY A 278 -18.84 -10.04 14.88
N CYS A 279 -17.67 -10.02 14.25
CA CYS A 279 -17.37 -10.76 13.03
C CYS A 279 -15.88 -11.06 12.94
N THR A 280 -15.52 -12.09 12.18
CA THR A 280 -14.14 -12.31 11.77
C THR A 280 -13.70 -11.19 10.82
N GLU A 281 -12.53 -10.61 11.09
CA GLU A 281 -11.99 -9.50 10.32
C GLU A 281 -10.72 -9.83 9.55
N LEU A 282 -10.49 -9.12 8.46
CA LEU A 282 -9.23 -9.18 7.73
C LEU A 282 -8.20 -8.20 8.32
N TRP A 283 -7.11 -8.70 8.93
CA TRP A 283 -6.21 -7.88 9.78
C TRP A 283 -4.94 -7.30 9.14
N SER A 284 -4.71 -7.55 7.85
CA SER A 284 -3.63 -6.92 7.07
C SER A 284 -4.18 -6.26 5.81
N ASN A 285 -3.37 -5.54 5.04
CA ASN A 285 -3.76 -5.09 3.70
C ASN A 285 -2.73 -5.46 2.61
N MET A 286 -3.21 -6.05 1.50
CA MET A 286 -2.35 -6.48 0.39
C MET A 286 -1.65 -5.32 -0.36
N SER A 287 -2.03 -4.07 -0.08
CA SER A 287 -1.56 -2.91 -0.82
C SER A 287 -0.37 -2.21 -0.15
N ALA A 288 -0.43 -2.02 1.16
CA ALA A 288 0.46 -1.11 1.90
C ALA A 288 0.88 -1.63 3.29
N GLU A 289 0.64 -2.90 3.63
CA GLU A 289 0.91 -3.38 5.00
C GLU A 289 2.39 -3.31 5.34
N ALA A 290 3.25 -3.65 4.38
CA ALA A 290 4.69 -3.46 4.47
C ALA A 290 5.07 -2.02 4.88
N GLU A 291 4.41 -1.02 4.29
CA GLU A 291 4.62 0.39 4.63
C GLU A 291 4.07 0.74 6.02
N ILE A 292 2.87 0.27 6.36
CA ILE A 292 2.24 0.49 7.67
C ILE A 292 3.13 -0.05 8.79
N PHE A 293 3.69 -1.24 8.62
CA PHE A 293 4.66 -1.80 9.54
C PHE A 293 5.91 -0.92 9.61
N SER A 294 6.52 -0.62 8.45
CA SER A 294 7.78 0.11 8.37
C SER A 294 7.71 1.50 8.99
N VAL A 295 6.62 2.25 8.74
CA VAL A 295 6.46 3.61 9.24
C VAL A 295 6.36 3.62 10.77
N ARG A 296 5.71 2.61 11.36
CA ARG A 296 5.56 2.48 12.81
C ARG A 296 6.86 2.07 13.48
N MET A 297 7.64 1.21 12.84
CA MET A 297 8.94 0.78 13.35
C MET A 297 9.99 1.89 13.27
N THR A 298 9.96 2.72 12.22
CA THR A 298 10.97 3.77 12.02
C THR A 298 10.60 5.09 12.67
N PHE A 299 9.35 5.54 12.56
CA PHE A 299 8.91 6.85 13.06
C PHE A 299 8.02 6.77 14.32
N GLY A 300 7.85 5.57 14.88
CA GLY A 300 7.14 5.32 16.14
C GLY A 300 5.72 4.81 15.96
N ALA A 301 5.20 4.12 16.98
CA ALA A 301 3.93 3.37 16.92
C ALA A 301 2.69 4.19 16.52
N LYS A 302 2.72 5.52 16.73
CA LYS A 302 1.64 6.45 16.38
C LYS A 302 1.77 7.04 14.96
N ALA A 303 2.86 6.76 14.25
CA ALA A 303 3.06 7.24 12.89
C ALA A 303 2.03 6.62 11.94
N VAL A 304 1.52 7.43 11.02
CA VAL A 304 0.50 7.02 10.05
C VAL A 304 1.07 7.22 8.65
N TYR A 305 1.18 6.13 7.88
CA TYR A 305 1.75 6.15 6.53
C TYR A 305 1.05 7.17 5.60
N LYS A 306 -0.25 7.43 5.80
CA LYS A 306 -1.01 8.44 5.05
C LYS A 306 -0.64 9.90 5.37
N SER A 307 0.18 10.16 6.38
CA SER A 307 0.55 11.50 6.82
C SER A 307 2.02 11.65 7.22
N ALA A 308 2.84 10.62 7.00
CA ALA A 308 4.23 10.61 7.41
C ALA A 308 5.19 11.07 6.30
N GLY A 309 4.72 11.22 5.06
CA GLY A 309 5.45 11.85 3.96
C GLY A 309 5.06 13.31 3.74
N ARG A 310 5.39 13.83 2.56
CA ARG A 310 5.19 15.25 2.22
C ARG A 310 3.88 15.53 1.49
N GLU A 311 3.36 16.73 1.66
CA GLU A 311 2.26 17.22 0.83
C GLU A 311 2.72 17.57 -0.61
N PRO A 312 1.84 17.43 -1.62
CA PRO A 312 2.21 17.71 -3.01
C PRO A 312 2.72 19.13 -3.30
N THR A 313 2.22 20.12 -2.57
CA THR A 313 2.61 21.54 -2.63
C THR A 313 4.11 21.74 -2.39
N ASP A 314 4.75 20.86 -1.60
CA ASP A 314 6.15 21.02 -1.21
C ASP A 314 7.15 20.50 -2.27
N TYR A 315 6.66 19.85 -3.33
CA TYR A 315 7.52 19.32 -4.41
C TYR A 315 8.38 20.39 -5.07
N VAL A 316 7.86 21.62 -5.13
CA VAL A 316 8.52 22.77 -5.77
C VAL A 316 9.69 23.32 -4.98
N ASN A 317 9.86 22.90 -3.72
CA ASN A 317 10.93 23.37 -2.84
C ASN A 317 12.13 22.41 -2.78
N SER A 318 12.03 21.24 -3.41
CA SER A 318 13.16 20.31 -3.57
C SER A 318 14.16 20.84 -4.60
N LYS A 319 15.43 20.44 -4.50
CA LYS A 319 16.42 20.56 -5.58
C LYS A 319 16.57 19.26 -6.37
N LEU A 320 16.34 18.13 -5.71
CA LEU A 320 16.34 16.79 -6.30
C LEU A 320 15.12 15.99 -5.80
N ILE A 321 14.44 15.29 -6.71
CA ILE A 321 13.40 14.33 -6.39
C ILE A 321 13.79 12.97 -6.99
N LEU A 322 14.00 11.97 -6.12
CA LEU A 322 14.09 10.57 -6.51
C LEU A 322 12.68 9.96 -6.46
N MET A 323 12.10 9.73 -7.64
CA MET A 323 10.80 9.10 -7.82
C MET A 323 10.99 7.58 -7.94
N TRP A 324 10.72 6.84 -6.87
CA TRP A 324 11.08 5.42 -6.78
C TRP A 324 9.85 4.51 -6.81
N GLY A 325 9.67 3.73 -7.90
CA GLY A 325 8.53 2.85 -8.10
C GLY A 325 7.18 3.58 -8.04
N TRP A 326 7.18 4.85 -8.44
CA TRP A 326 6.04 5.76 -8.30
C TRP A 326 5.68 6.40 -9.64
N SER A 327 4.41 6.30 -10.03
CA SER A 327 3.92 6.87 -11.30
C SER A 327 2.59 7.61 -11.14
N PRO A 328 2.59 8.89 -10.71
CA PRO A 328 1.39 9.71 -10.56
C PRO A 328 0.66 10.07 -11.87
N GLY A 329 1.33 9.95 -13.01
CA GLY A 329 0.79 10.13 -14.36
C GLY A 329 0.12 8.88 -14.94
N ASP A 330 0.45 7.67 -14.43
CA ASP A 330 -0.26 6.43 -14.78
C ASP A 330 -1.40 6.15 -13.79
N GLY A 331 -1.10 6.21 -12.49
CA GLY A 331 -2.08 6.14 -11.43
C GLY A 331 -2.26 7.52 -10.80
N THR A 332 -3.48 8.02 -10.65
CA THR A 332 -3.67 9.29 -9.92
C THR A 332 -3.44 9.07 -8.42
N PHE A 333 -2.45 9.75 -7.83
CA PHE A 333 -2.15 9.76 -6.39
C PHE A 333 -2.54 11.12 -5.81
N GLY A 334 -3.76 11.23 -5.26
CA GLY A 334 -4.29 12.53 -4.80
C GLY A 334 -4.59 13.50 -5.94
N THR A 335 -5.14 14.66 -5.59
CA THR A 335 -5.44 15.74 -6.56
C THR A 335 -4.28 16.73 -6.60
N GLY A 336 -3.87 17.18 -7.77
CA GLY A 336 -2.83 18.21 -7.92
C GLY A 336 -1.38 17.69 -7.93
N THR A 337 -1.12 16.46 -7.48
CA THR A 337 0.22 15.87 -7.39
C THR A 337 1.03 15.97 -8.67
N TYR A 338 0.42 15.59 -9.80
CA TYR A 338 1.12 15.62 -11.09
C TYR A 338 1.38 17.06 -11.57
N GLN A 339 0.47 17.98 -11.26
CA GLN A 339 0.62 19.41 -11.55
C GLN A 339 1.77 20.03 -10.76
N TYR A 340 1.90 19.71 -9.46
CA TYR A 340 3.01 20.20 -8.64
C TYR A 340 4.36 19.63 -9.08
N LEU A 341 4.43 18.37 -9.51
CA LEU A 341 5.67 17.82 -10.09
C LEU A 341 6.05 18.52 -11.40
N ARG A 342 5.07 18.83 -12.26
CA ARG A 342 5.32 19.61 -13.47
C ARG A 342 5.80 21.02 -13.14
N LEU A 343 5.25 21.65 -12.10
CA LEU A 343 5.73 22.95 -11.64
C LEU A 343 7.16 22.85 -11.08
N ALA A 344 7.46 21.81 -10.29
CA ALA A 344 8.80 21.56 -9.77
C ALA A 344 9.81 21.44 -10.93
N LYS A 345 9.51 20.63 -11.95
CA LYS A 345 10.35 20.52 -13.15
C LYS A 345 10.54 21.88 -13.84
N LYS A 346 9.46 22.66 -14.03
CA LYS A 346 9.55 24.01 -14.61
C LYS A 346 10.42 24.97 -13.80
N ARG A 347 10.52 24.77 -12.49
CA ARG A 347 11.39 25.54 -11.58
C ARG A 347 12.83 25.01 -11.50
N GLY A 348 13.19 24.05 -12.36
CA GLY A 348 14.54 23.50 -12.42
C GLY A 348 14.82 22.41 -11.38
N VAL A 349 13.80 21.89 -10.70
CA VAL A 349 13.98 20.74 -9.79
C VAL A 349 14.33 19.51 -10.63
N ARG A 350 15.47 18.89 -10.33
CA ARG A 350 15.91 17.66 -10.99
C ARG A 350 15.07 16.48 -10.52
N ILE A 351 14.56 15.68 -11.45
CA ILE A 351 13.73 14.50 -11.16
C ILE A 351 14.39 13.26 -11.77
N VAL A 352 14.75 12.29 -10.94
CA VAL A 352 15.23 10.97 -11.37
C VAL A 352 14.14 9.93 -11.09
N SER A 353 13.78 9.14 -12.08
CA SER A 353 12.81 8.05 -11.93
C SER A 353 13.54 6.71 -11.84
N ILE A 354 13.25 5.93 -10.80
CA ILE A 354 13.75 4.55 -10.64
C ILE A 354 12.55 3.62 -10.75
N ASP A 355 12.46 2.88 -11.85
CA ASP A 355 11.33 1.98 -12.14
C ASP A 355 11.76 0.93 -13.19
N PRO A 356 11.26 -0.32 -13.14
CA PRO A 356 11.50 -1.30 -14.20
C PRO A 356 10.91 -0.90 -15.56
N ARG A 357 9.94 0.02 -15.59
CA ARG A 357 9.26 0.46 -16.82
C ARG A 357 9.36 1.96 -16.99
N ARG A 358 9.53 2.41 -18.23
CA ARG A 358 9.36 3.81 -18.59
C ARG A 358 7.88 4.21 -18.53
N THR A 359 7.49 4.76 -17.39
CA THR A 359 6.12 5.19 -17.07
C THR A 359 5.74 6.49 -17.77
N ARG A 360 4.43 6.83 -17.84
CA ARG A 360 3.99 8.15 -18.32
C ARG A 360 4.56 9.28 -17.47
N SER A 361 4.69 9.03 -16.17
CA SER A 361 5.32 9.97 -15.23
C SER A 361 6.77 10.21 -15.58
N SER A 362 7.55 9.14 -15.77
CA SER A 362 8.94 9.27 -16.13
C SER A 362 9.12 9.96 -17.48
N ALA A 363 8.35 9.58 -18.50
CA ALA A 363 8.48 10.14 -19.84
C ALA A 363 8.28 11.66 -19.89
N VAL A 364 7.45 12.23 -19.01
CA VAL A 364 7.16 13.66 -18.96
C VAL A 364 8.02 14.39 -17.92
N LEU A 365 8.20 13.80 -16.75
CA LEU A 365 8.77 14.48 -15.58
C LEU A 365 10.25 14.21 -15.38
N ALA A 366 10.73 13.00 -15.65
CA ALA A 366 12.09 12.64 -15.30
C ALA A 366 13.10 13.30 -16.25
N ASP A 367 14.19 13.79 -15.69
CA ASP A 367 15.39 14.18 -16.43
C ASP A 367 16.27 12.95 -16.70
N GLU A 368 16.17 11.95 -15.83
CA GLU A 368 16.83 10.65 -15.97
C GLU A 368 15.89 9.51 -15.56
N HIS A 369 15.90 8.42 -16.33
CA HIS A 369 15.25 7.17 -15.95
C HIS A 369 16.30 6.08 -15.70
N VAL A 370 16.26 5.50 -14.52
CA VAL A 370 17.14 4.40 -14.12
C VAL A 370 16.32 3.13 -14.00
N PHE A 371 16.65 2.15 -14.83
CA PHE A 371 16.01 0.85 -14.81
C PHE A 371 16.52 0.01 -13.65
N ILE A 372 15.59 -0.70 -13.01
CA ILE A 372 15.87 -1.62 -11.91
C ILE A 372 15.10 -2.92 -12.12
N GLN A 373 15.68 -4.04 -11.73
CA GLN A 373 14.98 -5.32 -11.71
C GLN A 373 13.84 -5.30 -10.68
N PRO A 374 12.63 -5.77 -11.02
CA PRO A 374 11.51 -5.77 -10.08
C PRO A 374 11.84 -6.51 -8.77
N SER A 375 11.42 -5.93 -7.64
CA SER A 375 11.59 -6.50 -6.29
C SER A 375 13.04 -6.51 -5.75
N THR A 376 13.94 -5.73 -6.36
CA THR A 376 15.34 -5.63 -5.93
C THR A 376 15.70 -4.28 -5.30
N ASP A 377 14.70 -3.40 -5.18
CA ASP A 377 14.81 -2.00 -4.76
C ASP A 377 15.52 -1.81 -3.40
N ALA A 378 15.28 -2.72 -2.46
CA ALA A 378 15.93 -2.68 -1.15
C ALA A 378 17.46 -2.77 -1.27
N ALA A 379 17.99 -3.62 -2.17
CA ALA A 379 19.43 -3.78 -2.35
C ALA A 379 20.08 -2.48 -2.85
N ALA A 380 19.46 -1.80 -3.82
CA ALA A 380 19.94 -0.53 -4.33
C ALA A 380 19.95 0.57 -3.24
N LEU A 381 18.85 0.70 -2.49
CA LEU A 381 18.75 1.68 -1.39
C LEU A 381 19.76 1.41 -0.27
N ILE A 382 19.98 0.14 0.08
CA ILE A 382 20.98 -0.27 1.08
C ILE A 382 22.40 0.04 0.58
N ALA A 383 22.69 -0.18 -0.70
CA ALA A 383 24.00 0.16 -1.25
C ALA A 383 24.23 1.67 -1.36
N MET A 384 23.18 2.46 -1.62
CA MET A 384 23.27 3.92 -1.49
C MET A 384 23.60 4.32 -0.06
N ALA A 385 22.97 3.70 0.94
CA ALA A 385 23.29 3.95 2.35
C ALA A 385 24.73 3.56 2.71
N TYR A 386 25.27 2.48 2.14
CA TYR A 386 26.67 2.10 2.28
C TYR A 386 27.62 3.19 1.77
N VAL A 387 27.39 3.72 0.57
CA VAL A 387 28.22 4.80 -0.01
C VAL A 387 28.17 6.03 0.91
N ILE A 388 26.98 6.50 1.28
CA ILE A 388 26.81 7.67 2.13
C ILE A 388 27.51 7.50 3.48
N ALA A 389 27.42 6.31 4.08
CA ALA A 389 28.08 6.00 5.34
C ALA A 389 29.61 5.92 5.22
N SER A 390 30.12 5.39 4.10
CA SER A 390 31.55 5.21 3.85
C SER A 390 32.24 6.54 3.53
N GLU A 391 31.54 7.44 2.84
CA GLU A 391 32.02 8.78 2.48
C GLU A 391 31.82 9.82 3.61
N GLY A 392 31.26 9.42 4.76
CA GLY A 392 30.99 10.35 5.86
C GLY A 392 29.91 11.39 5.57
N LEU A 393 29.06 11.17 4.57
CA LEU A 393 28.05 12.13 4.08
C LEU A 393 26.70 12.06 4.85
N HIS A 394 26.70 11.52 6.07
CA HIS A 394 25.49 11.34 6.86
C HIS A 394 25.43 12.26 8.08
N ALA A 395 24.21 12.49 8.58
CA ALA A 395 23.92 13.19 9.83
C ALA A 395 23.57 12.24 11.00
N ALA A 396 23.76 10.93 10.84
CA ALA A 396 23.53 9.96 11.93
C ALA A 396 24.52 10.13 13.12
N PRO A 397 24.06 9.93 14.36
CA PRO A 397 24.91 10.03 15.55
C PRO A 397 25.96 8.93 15.60
N GLU A 398 27.03 9.18 16.33
CA GLU A 398 28.10 8.21 16.60
C GLU A 398 27.52 6.94 17.29
N GLY A 399 27.99 5.76 16.87
CA GLY A 399 27.51 4.47 17.41
C GLY A 399 26.26 3.87 16.73
N ALA A 400 25.76 4.44 15.64
CA ALA A 400 24.59 3.91 14.93
C ALA A 400 24.80 2.47 14.41
N SER A 401 23.92 1.55 14.80
CA SER A 401 24.01 0.11 14.54
C SER A 401 23.85 -0.30 13.08
N TYR A 402 23.40 0.60 12.19
CA TYR A 402 23.22 0.25 10.77
C TYR A 402 24.56 0.05 10.03
N ARG A 403 25.63 0.71 10.49
CA ARG A 403 26.98 0.60 9.88
C ARG A 403 27.52 -0.84 9.93
N SER A 404 27.21 -1.63 10.95
CA SER A 404 27.67 -3.01 11.05
C SER A 404 27.07 -3.88 9.95
N TYR A 405 25.77 -3.73 9.69
CA TYR A 405 25.08 -4.41 8.60
C TYR A 405 25.60 -3.98 7.22
N LEU A 406 25.79 -2.67 7.00
CA LEU A 406 26.33 -2.15 5.74
C LEU A 406 27.74 -2.71 5.44
N ASN A 407 28.54 -2.91 6.48
CA ASN A 407 29.90 -3.48 6.36
C ASN A 407 29.93 -5.02 6.39
N GLY A 408 28.77 -5.69 6.44
CA GLY A 408 28.68 -7.15 6.40
C GLY A 408 29.08 -7.85 7.71
N LEU A 409 29.10 -7.16 8.85
CA LEU A 409 29.47 -7.80 10.12
C LEU A 409 28.44 -8.85 10.59
N SER A 410 27.20 -8.76 10.13
CA SER A 410 26.13 -9.71 10.47
C SER A 410 26.00 -10.89 9.50
N ASP A 411 26.44 -10.73 8.25
CA ASP A 411 26.18 -11.70 7.17
C ASP A 411 27.37 -11.96 6.23
N GLY A 412 28.53 -11.37 6.51
CA GLY A 412 29.75 -11.51 5.71
C GLY A 412 29.76 -10.72 4.41
N VAL A 413 28.70 -9.98 4.06
CA VAL A 413 28.57 -9.32 2.76
C VAL A 413 28.49 -7.80 2.91
N LYS A 414 29.54 -7.10 2.47
CA LYS A 414 29.53 -5.65 2.34
C LYS A 414 28.51 -5.22 1.30
N LYS A 415 27.69 -4.21 1.64
CA LYS A 415 26.59 -3.74 0.78
C LYS A 415 27.08 -2.73 -0.25
N THR A 416 28.11 -3.06 -1.01
CA THR A 416 28.73 -2.14 -1.97
C THR A 416 27.82 -1.92 -3.20
N PRO A 417 28.06 -0.85 -3.99
CA PRO A 417 27.38 -0.66 -5.27
C PRO A 417 27.54 -1.85 -6.23
N GLU A 418 28.70 -2.51 -6.24
CA GLU A 418 28.98 -3.67 -7.08
C GLU A 418 28.13 -4.88 -6.68
N TRP A 419 27.97 -5.11 -5.38
CA TRP A 419 27.05 -6.12 -4.84
C TRP A 419 25.61 -5.84 -5.28
N ALA A 420 25.14 -4.60 -5.11
CA ALA A 420 23.78 -4.25 -5.49
C ALA A 420 23.57 -4.28 -7.01
N ALA A 421 24.58 -3.95 -7.82
CA ALA A 421 24.48 -3.98 -9.27
C ALA A 421 24.15 -5.38 -9.81
N GLN A 422 24.75 -6.43 -9.23
CA GLN A 422 24.48 -7.81 -9.60
C GLN A 422 23.03 -8.22 -9.31
N ILE A 423 22.44 -7.70 -8.23
CA ILE A 423 21.07 -8.02 -7.82
C ILE A 423 20.06 -7.19 -8.62
N THR A 424 20.33 -5.90 -8.76
CA THR A 424 19.36 -4.90 -9.19
C THR A 424 19.39 -4.63 -10.69
N GLY A 425 20.47 -5.00 -11.38
CA GLY A 425 20.73 -4.59 -12.75
C GLY A 425 21.06 -3.10 -12.92
N MET A 426 21.05 -2.30 -11.85
CA MET A 426 21.51 -0.91 -11.91
C MET A 426 23.03 -0.88 -11.97
N PRO A 427 23.66 -0.07 -12.85
CA PRO A 427 25.12 0.08 -12.84
C PRO A 427 25.63 0.57 -11.48
N ALA A 428 26.73 -0.01 -11.00
CA ALA A 428 27.35 0.36 -9.72
C ALA A 428 27.66 1.87 -9.64
N GLU A 429 28.16 2.44 -10.75
CA GLU A 429 28.41 3.89 -10.86
C GLU A 429 27.14 4.73 -10.74
N THR A 430 26.02 4.27 -11.29
CA THR A 430 24.72 4.95 -11.13
C THR A 430 24.26 4.92 -9.67
N ILE A 431 24.39 3.78 -8.99
CA ILE A 431 24.05 3.66 -7.55
C ILE A 431 24.91 4.62 -6.73
N ARG A 432 26.23 4.62 -6.96
CA ARG A 432 27.21 5.49 -6.27
C ARG A 432 26.90 6.96 -6.50
N ARG A 433 26.72 7.37 -7.76
CA ARG A 433 26.37 8.75 -8.13
C ARG A 433 25.08 9.20 -7.47
N LEU A 434 24.00 8.42 -7.57
CA LEU A 434 22.72 8.80 -6.96
C LEU A 434 22.82 8.90 -5.44
N ALA A 435 23.62 8.06 -4.78
CA ALA A 435 23.86 8.12 -3.35
C ALA A 435 24.52 9.45 -2.95
N ILE A 436 25.60 9.82 -3.65
CA ILE A 436 26.33 11.08 -3.41
C ILE A 436 25.43 12.28 -3.71
N GLU A 437 24.74 12.29 -4.84
CA GLU A 437 23.82 13.36 -5.22
C GLU A 437 22.70 13.55 -4.19
N PHE A 438 22.09 12.46 -3.72
CA PHE A 438 21.03 12.53 -2.71
C PHE A 438 21.52 13.02 -1.34
N ALA A 439 22.75 12.66 -0.97
CA ALA A 439 23.35 13.10 0.28
C ALA A 439 23.78 14.57 0.24
N THR A 440 24.29 15.06 -0.89
CA THR A 440 24.89 16.40 -1.02
C THR A 440 23.91 17.46 -1.54
N THR A 441 22.89 17.07 -2.32
CA THR A 441 21.88 18.01 -2.82
C THR A 441 20.83 18.26 -1.75
N LYS A 442 20.72 19.50 -1.25
CA LYS A 442 19.72 19.87 -0.22
C LYS A 442 18.86 21.07 -0.62
N PRO A 443 17.53 21.00 -0.44
CA PRO A 443 16.74 19.84 0.01
C PRO A 443 16.59 18.76 -1.07
N ALA A 444 16.60 17.47 -0.70
CA ALA A 444 16.28 16.37 -1.61
C ALA A 444 15.13 15.51 -1.08
N ALA A 445 14.30 15.02 -1.99
CA ALA A 445 13.15 14.21 -1.65
C ALA A 445 13.26 12.81 -2.27
N LEU A 446 13.23 11.79 -1.43
CA LEU A 446 12.97 10.42 -1.84
C LEU A 446 11.46 10.16 -1.76
N GLN A 447 10.80 10.00 -2.91
CA GLN A 447 9.37 9.74 -2.98
C GLN A 447 9.12 8.31 -3.50
N CYS A 448 8.79 7.41 -2.58
CA CYS A 448 8.49 6.01 -2.92
C CYS A 448 7.05 5.82 -3.37
N GLY A 449 6.81 4.83 -4.21
CA GLY A 449 5.47 4.29 -4.47
C GLY A 449 5.21 3.03 -3.65
N TYR A 450 3.99 2.50 -3.74
CA TYR A 450 3.62 1.25 -3.05
C TYR A 450 4.16 0.00 -3.75
N ALA A 451 4.41 0.07 -5.06
CA ALA A 451 4.65 -1.12 -5.86
C ALA A 451 5.86 -1.95 -5.38
N PRO A 452 7.03 -1.34 -5.07
CA PRO A 452 8.17 -2.12 -4.56
C PRO A 452 7.90 -2.79 -3.21
N GLY A 453 7.03 -2.21 -2.37
CA GLY A 453 6.59 -2.79 -1.10
C GLY A 453 5.53 -3.90 -1.21
N ARG A 454 5.01 -4.17 -2.42
CA ARG A 454 4.04 -5.26 -2.68
C ARG A 454 4.75 -6.53 -3.14
N THR A 455 5.80 -6.88 -2.43
CA THR A 455 6.70 -7.98 -2.71
C THR A 455 6.96 -8.76 -1.42
N ALA A 456 7.55 -9.95 -1.53
CA ALA A 456 8.07 -10.62 -0.35
C ALA A 456 9.13 -9.72 0.31
N TYR A 457 9.06 -9.56 1.63
CA TYR A 457 9.94 -8.67 2.39
C TYR A 457 9.83 -7.18 1.99
N GLY A 458 8.68 -6.76 1.47
CA GLY A 458 8.45 -5.38 1.05
C GLY A 458 8.63 -4.33 2.14
N GLU A 459 8.61 -4.72 3.42
CA GLU A 459 8.95 -3.83 4.53
C GLU A 459 10.42 -3.40 4.50
N GLN A 460 11.33 -4.22 3.95
CA GLN A 460 12.74 -3.87 3.83
C GLN A 460 12.96 -2.72 2.85
N PHE A 461 12.20 -2.69 1.74
CA PHE A 461 12.22 -1.55 0.81
C PHE A 461 11.88 -0.24 1.51
N HIS A 462 10.74 -0.21 2.22
CA HIS A 462 10.31 1.00 2.92
C HIS A 462 11.27 1.39 4.04
N ARG A 463 11.76 0.43 4.84
CA ARG A 463 12.74 0.71 5.90
C ARG A 463 14.06 1.25 5.34
N ALA A 464 14.56 0.69 4.23
CA ALA A 464 15.77 1.17 3.57
C ALA A 464 15.59 2.59 3.05
N ALA A 465 14.45 2.91 2.43
CA ALA A 465 14.12 4.25 1.98
C ALA A 465 14.07 5.26 3.14
N TYR A 466 13.45 4.87 4.25
CA TYR A 466 13.33 5.76 5.42
C TYR A 466 14.68 5.98 6.10
N ALA A 467 15.51 4.94 6.20
CA ALA A 467 16.87 5.06 6.70
C ALA A 467 17.70 5.99 5.83
N LEU A 468 17.60 5.88 4.51
CA LEU A 468 18.29 6.74 3.54
C LEU A 468 17.85 8.20 3.65
N ALA A 469 16.54 8.45 3.78
CA ALA A 469 16.01 9.80 3.99
C ALA A 469 16.46 10.40 5.34
N ALA A 470 16.45 9.60 6.41
CA ALA A 470 16.85 10.02 7.74
C ALA A 470 18.35 10.30 7.84
N MET A 471 19.20 9.41 7.32
CA MET A 471 20.66 9.56 7.40
C MET A 471 21.17 10.79 6.63
N THR A 472 20.40 11.26 5.65
CA THR A 472 20.72 12.43 4.84
C THR A 472 20.04 13.70 5.33
N GLY A 473 19.33 13.69 6.48
CA GLY A 473 18.70 14.88 7.05
C GLY A 473 17.55 15.46 6.23
N ASN A 474 16.94 14.67 5.34
CA ASN A 474 15.85 15.12 4.46
C ASN A 474 14.45 14.94 5.07
N VAL A 475 14.35 14.40 6.29
CA VAL A 475 13.09 14.20 7.01
C VAL A 475 12.68 15.49 7.73
N GLY A 476 11.44 15.94 7.55
CA GLY A 476 10.86 17.05 8.32
C GLY A 476 11.27 18.46 7.88
N ILE A 477 12.03 18.59 6.79
CA ILE A 477 12.43 19.88 6.21
C ILE A 477 11.59 20.22 4.97
N LYS A 478 11.42 21.52 4.69
CA LYS A 478 10.79 22.03 3.46
C LYS A 478 11.58 21.57 2.23
N GLY A 479 10.90 20.99 1.24
CA GLY A 479 11.50 20.38 0.06
C GLY A 479 12.08 18.98 0.28
N GLY A 480 12.06 18.45 1.51
CA GLY A 480 12.49 17.11 1.85
C GLY A 480 11.39 16.05 1.68
N ASN A 481 11.68 14.81 2.10
CA ASN A 481 10.69 13.73 2.25
C ASN A 481 11.25 12.64 3.18
N SER A 482 10.36 11.90 3.84
CA SER A 482 10.70 10.77 4.72
C SER A 482 10.90 9.43 4.01
N GLY A 483 10.72 9.36 2.69
CA GLY A 483 10.63 8.13 1.91
C GLY A 483 9.19 7.56 1.83
N VAL A 484 8.23 8.14 2.54
CA VAL A 484 6.86 7.59 2.64
C VAL A 484 6.06 7.88 1.36
N SER A 485 5.22 6.92 0.94
CA SER A 485 4.46 6.97 -0.30
C SER A 485 3.32 7.99 -0.35
N ASN A 486 2.88 8.49 0.81
CA ASN A 486 1.86 9.53 0.92
C ASN A 486 2.31 10.64 1.88
N GLY A 487 1.74 11.84 1.71
CA GLY A 487 1.64 12.84 2.77
C GLY A 487 0.20 13.28 3.02
N ALA A 488 0.01 14.03 4.10
CA ALA A 488 -1.30 14.55 4.47
C ALA A 488 -1.56 15.89 3.80
N THR A 489 -2.70 16.02 3.12
CA THR A 489 -3.27 17.29 2.68
C THR A 489 -4.39 17.69 3.64
N GLY A 490 -4.05 18.00 4.89
CA GLY A 490 -5.00 18.40 5.95
C GLY A 490 -6.06 17.34 6.33
N ARG A 491 -6.64 17.47 7.53
CA ARG A 491 -7.82 16.69 7.94
C ARG A 491 -8.84 17.65 8.58
N THR A 492 -9.85 18.05 7.82
CA THR A 492 -10.95 18.88 8.32
C THR A 492 -12.29 18.30 7.87
N GLY A 493 -13.34 18.47 8.69
CA GLY A 493 -14.71 18.07 8.35
C GLY A 493 -15.26 16.83 9.07
N ILE A 494 -16.38 16.33 8.53
CA ILE A 494 -17.18 15.23 9.09
C ILE A 494 -16.37 13.92 9.08
N LYS A 495 -16.13 13.36 10.26
CA LYS A 495 -15.51 12.04 10.42
C LYS A 495 -16.51 10.94 10.05
N SER A 496 -16.02 9.76 9.69
CA SER A 496 -16.90 8.59 9.47
C SER A 496 -17.67 8.23 10.74
N LEU A 497 -18.84 7.59 10.58
CA LEU A 497 -19.57 6.99 11.69
C LEU A 497 -18.65 6.02 12.47
N PRO A 498 -18.56 6.07 13.82
CA PRO A 498 -17.69 5.17 14.57
C PRO A 498 -18.21 3.74 14.52
N ALA A 499 -17.34 2.77 14.16
CA ALA A 499 -17.71 1.36 14.18
C ALA A 499 -17.89 0.81 15.60
N GLY A 500 -17.13 1.32 16.57
CA GLY A 500 -17.00 0.70 17.90
C GLY A 500 -15.87 -0.32 17.93
N ALA A 501 -15.83 -1.14 18.98
CA ALA A 501 -14.90 -2.26 19.10
C ALA A 501 -15.58 -3.55 18.62
N ASN A 502 -14.85 -4.39 17.90
CA ASN A 502 -15.29 -5.74 17.60
C ASN A 502 -15.29 -6.55 18.92
N PRO A 503 -16.42 -7.10 19.38
CA PRO A 503 -16.48 -7.84 20.65
C PRO A 503 -15.82 -9.22 20.57
N ILE A 504 -15.36 -9.66 19.39
CA ILE A 504 -14.56 -10.87 19.19
C ILE A 504 -13.22 -10.52 18.54
N ASP A 505 -12.21 -11.35 18.76
CA ASP A 505 -10.85 -11.15 18.20
C ASP A 505 -10.53 -12.10 17.04
N ALA A 506 -11.54 -12.65 16.38
CA ALA A 506 -11.36 -13.54 15.24
C ALA A 506 -10.83 -12.76 14.03
N ARG A 507 -9.67 -13.17 13.50
CA ARG A 507 -9.03 -12.45 12.40
C ARG A 507 -8.34 -13.38 11.41
N VAL A 508 -8.29 -12.94 10.16
CA VAL A 508 -7.65 -13.63 9.03
C VAL A 508 -6.70 -12.67 8.33
N SER A 509 -5.50 -13.11 7.97
CA SER A 509 -4.61 -12.27 7.16
C SER A 509 -5.18 -12.12 5.75
N SER A 510 -5.25 -10.91 5.20
CA SER A 510 -5.86 -10.67 3.87
C SER A 510 -5.29 -11.53 2.74
N PRO A 511 -3.96 -11.75 2.63
CA PRO A 511 -3.40 -12.65 1.63
C PRO A 511 -3.85 -14.11 1.76
N MET A 512 -4.22 -14.54 2.98
CA MET A 512 -4.65 -15.92 3.27
C MET A 512 -6.16 -16.13 3.11
N LEU A 513 -6.91 -15.10 2.70
CA LEU A 513 -8.36 -15.21 2.54
C LEU A 513 -8.75 -16.29 1.51
N ALA A 514 -8.02 -16.37 0.40
CA ALA A 514 -8.29 -17.38 -0.62
C ALA A 514 -8.06 -18.81 -0.07
N ASP A 515 -6.97 -19.02 0.66
CA ASP A 515 -6.65 -20.31 1.28
C ASP A 515 -7.69 -20.70 2.34
N LEU A 516 -8.09 -19.75 3.19
CA LEU A 516 -9.17 -19.95 4.16
C LEU A 516 -10.46 -20.41 3.48
N LEU A 517 -10.89 -19.71 2.43
CA LEU A 517 -12.13 -20.01 1.72
C LEU A 517 -12.07 -21.38 1.00
N ALA A 518 -10.90 -21.78 0.52
CA ALA A 518 -10.72 -23.02 -0.22
C ALA A 518 -10.53 -24.25 0.69
N ARG A 519 -9.83 -24.09 1.83
CA ARG A 519 -9.36 -25.20 2.66
C ARG A 519 -10.02 -25.27 4.05
N GLY A 520 -10.77 -24.24 4.44
CA GLY A 520 -11.24 -24.04 5.81
C GLY A 520 -10.13 -23.67 6.80
N LYS A 521 -8.85 -23.74 6.40
CA LYS A 521 -7.68 -23.51 7.26
C LYS A 521 -6.72 -22.52 6.60
N GLY A 522 -6.06 -21.68 7.40
CA GLY A 522 -5.06 -20.70 6.94
C GLY A 522 -5.27 -19.28 7.48
N GLY A 523 -6.35 -19.04 8.23
CA GLY A 523 -6.62 -17.76 8.88
C GLY A 523 -5.84 -17.57 10.18
N GLY A 524 -5.43 -18.68 10.81
CA GLY A 524 -4.96 -18.72 12.18
C GLY A 524 -6.14 -18.81 13.16
N TYR A 525 -5.93 -19.42 14.33
CA TYR A 525 -6.94 -19.50 15.37
C TYR A 525 -7.36 -18.09 15.85
N PRO A 526 -8.66 -17.78 16.03
CA PRO A 526 -9.82 -18.68 15.97
C PRO A 526 -10.56 -18.69 14.61
N ALA A 527 -9.94 -18.20 13.54
CA ALA A 527 -10.60 -18.06 12.23
C ALA A 527 -10.49 -19.29 11.32
N ASP A 528 -9.71 -20.31 11.70
CA ASP A 528 -9.74 -21.60 11.03
C ASP A 528 -11.08 -22.29 11.30
N ILE A 529 -11.80 -22.65 10.23
CA ILE A 529 -13.12 -23.31 10.21
C ILE A 529 -12.94 -24.82 10.27
#